data_AF-A0A2M7XQN6-F1
#
_entry.id   AF-A0A2M7XQN6-F1
#
_cell.length_a   1.000
_cell.length_b   1.000
_cell.length_c   1.000
_cell.angle_alpha   90.00
_cell.angle_beta   90.00
_cell.angle_gamma   90.00
#
_symmetry.space_group_name_H-M   'P 1'
#
loop_
_entity.id
_entity.type
_entity.pdbx_description
1 polymer ?
#
loop_
_entity_poly.entity_id
_entity_poly.type
_entity_poly.pdbx_seq_one_letter_code
_entity_poly.pdbx_strand_id
1 'polypeptide(L)'
;MTIRQVLLLTSLVLLLANGCSKQASAPIPSIVLSPGSDREVVYTDKGDAFFMTRSGGFQDSPWHGLRAAKRPYFKDFILFADGKLLDRQTALVTERPDFLVREYPDYGISVTWSILDTSRALAVQIESKRARKFQIIPILEGGTKPGDFQQLGR
;
A
#
# COMPACT_ATOMS: atom_id res chain seq x y z
N MET A 1 -7.66 -56.41 18.36
CA MET A 1 -8.34 -55.10 18.36
C MET A 1 -9.80 -55.30 18.75
N THR A 2 -10.25 -54.67 19.82
CA THR A 2 -11.64 -54.79 20.29
C THR A 2 -12.53 -53.84 19.49
N ILE A 3 -13.82 -54.19 19.32
CA ILE A 3 -14.82 -53.41 18.56
C ILE A 3 -14.87 -51.93 19.00
N ARG A 4 -14.60 -51.65 20.29
CA ARG A 4 -14.49 -50.29 20.84
C ARG A 4 -13.34 -49.46 20.23
N GLN A 5 -12.19 -50.07 19.94
CA GLN A 5 -11.05 -49.36 19.36
C GLN A 5 -11.29 -48.98 17.89
N VAL A 6 -12.04 -49.80 17.15
CA VAL A 6 -12.41 -49.51 15.74
C VAL A 6 -13.40 -48.34 15.66
N LEU A 7 -14.40 -48.30 16.56
CA LEU A 7 -15.40 -47.22 16.63
C LEU A 7 -14.79 -45.86 17.01
N LEU A 8 -13.80 -45.83 17.89
CA LEU A 8 -13.08 -44.60 18.26
C LEU A 8 -12.20 -44.08 17.11
N LEU A 9 -11.53 -44.98 16.38
CA LEU A 9 -10.72 -44.59 15.22
C LEU A 9 -11.59 -44.08 14.06
N THR A 10 -12.73 -44.72 13.77
CA THR A 10 -13.62 -44.27 12.68
C THR A 10 -14.27 -42.93 12.98
N SER A 11 -14.63 -42.65 14.24
CA SER A 11 -15.20 -41.36 14.64
C SER A 11 -14.17 -40.21 14.54
N LEU A 12 -12.90 -40.46 14.89
CA LEU A 12 -11.83 -39.47 14.77
C LEU A 12 -11.49 -39.13 13.31
N VAL A 13 -11.57 -40.12 12.39
CA VAL A 13 -11.30 -39.91 10.97
C VAL A 13 -12.41 -39.10 10.28
N LEU A 14 -13.68 -39.25 10.68
CA LEU A 14 -14.77 -38.45 10.13
C LEU A 14 -14.72 -36.96 10.53
N LEU A 15 -14.18 -36.62 11.70
CA LEU A 15 -14.02 -35.24 12.16
C LEU A 15 -12.95 -34.47 11.39
N LEU A 16 -11.90 -35.15 10.90
CA LEU A 16 -10.81 -34.53 10.14
C LEU A 16 -11.17 -34.26 8.66
N ALA A 17 -12.15 -34.99 8.11
CA ALA A 17 -12.54 -34.85 6.70
C ALA A 17 -13.41 -33.61 6.42
N ASN A 18 -14.07 -33.04 7.44
CA ASN A 18 -14.98 -31.90 7.29
C ASN A 18 -14.34 -30.53 7.59
N GLY A 19 -13.04 -30.46 7.89
CA GLY A 19 -12.38 -29.23 8.32
C GLY A 19 -11.95 -28.27 7.20
N CYS A 20 -12.09 -28.64 5.92
CA CYS A 20 -11.64 -27.81 4.80
C CYS A 20 -12.80 -27.11 4.10
N SER A 21 -13.60 -26.35 4.85
CA SER A 21 -14.46 -25.34 4.24
C SER A 21 -13.57 -24.17 3.84
N LYS A 22 -13.33 -24.00 2.53
CA LYS A 22 -12.75 -22.76 1.99
C LYS A 22 -13.75 -21.64 2.27
N GLN A 23 -13.62 -21.01 3.43
CA GLN A 23 -14.40 -19.84 3.77
C GLN A 23 -14.06 -18.78 2.73
N ALA A 24 -15.02 -18.47 1.86
CA ALA A 24 -14.87 -17.43 0.87
C ALA A 24 -14.58 -16.12 1.62
N SER A 25 -13.34 -15.62 1.50
CA SER A 25 -13.00 -14.30 2.01
C SER A 25 -13.96 -13.30 1.39
N ALA A 26 -14.60 -12.48 2.23
CA ALA A 26 -15.33 -11.32 1.73
C ALA A 26 -14.36 -10.46 0.89
N PRO A 27 -14.81 -9.89 -0.24
CA PRO A 27 -13.97 -9.00 -1.04
C PRO A 27 -13.56 -7.79 -0.19
N ILE A 28 -12.28 -7.44 -0.24
CA ILE A 28 -11.75 -6.25 0.43
C ILE A 28 -12.41 -5.02 -0.23
N PRO A 29 -12.98 -4.09 0.55
CA PRO A 29 -13.63 -2.91 0.00
C PRO A 29 -12.63 -2.08 -0.80
N SER A 30 -13.09 -1.51 -1.91
CA SER A 30 -12.32 -0.59 -2.75
C SER A 30 -13.18 0.58 -3.19
N ILE A 31 -12.55 1.74 -3.35
CA ILE A 31 -13.18 2.96 -3.84
C ILE A 31 -12.43 3.38 -5.10
N VAL A 32 -13.17 3.62 -6.19
CA VAL A 32 -12.62 4.15 -7.44
C VAL A 32 -13.04 5.61 -7.57
N LEU A 33 -12.07 6.50 -7.79
CA LEU A 33 -12.28 7.92 -7.98
C LEU A 33 -11.89 8.30 -9.40
N SER A 34 -12.79 9.02 -10.09
CA SER A 34 -12.56 9.53 -11.43
C SER A 34 -11.47 10.60 -11.45
N PRO A 35 -10.79 10.83 -12.60
CA PRO A 35 -9.90 11.97 -12.77
C PRO A 35 -10.52 13.29 -12.31
N GLY A 36 -9.71 14.14 -11.68
CA GLY A 36 -10.12 15.40 -11.05
C GLY A 36 -10.74 15.24 -9.66
N SER A 37 -11.07 14.01 -9.23
CA SER A 37 -11.53 13.74 -7.88
C SER A 37 -10.37 13.56 -6.91
N ASP A 38 -10.58 13.91 -5.65
CA ASP A 38 -9.59 13.70 -4.61
C ASP A 38 -10.21 13.45 -3.24
N ARG A 39 -9.54 12.64 -2.42
CA ARG A 39 -9.76 12.49 -0.98
C ARG A 39 -8.44 12.44 -0.22
N GLU A 40 -8.46 12.81 1.06
CA GLU A 40 -7.37 12.52 1.97
C GLU A 40 -7.44 11.05 2.41
N VAL A 41 -6.29 10.36 2.36
CA VAL A 41 -6.16 8.94 2.70
C VAL A 41 -4.99 8.73 3.65
N VAL A 42 -5.13 7.76 4.54
CA VAL A 42 -4.13 7.44 5.56
C VAL A 42 -3.89 5.94 5.61
N TYR A 43 -2.63 5.56 5.57
CA TYR A 43 -2.15 4.20 5.76
C TYR A 43 -1.28 4.15 7.01
N THR A 44 -1.36 3.06 7.77
CA THR A 44 -0.56 2.89 8.99
C THR A 44 0.04 1.48 9.03
N ASP A 45 1.24 1.37 9.61
CA ASP A 45 1.87 0.09 9.92
C ASP A 45 1.28 -0.56 11.19
N LYS A 46 0.25 0.07 11.80
CA LYS A 46 -0.37 -0.29 13.09
C LYS A 46 0.59 -0.14 14.29
N GLY A 47 1.77 0.42 14.08
CA GLY A 47 2.76 0.76 15.07
C GLY A 47 2.83 2.27 15.25
N ASP A 48 3.99 2.85 14.92
CA ASP A 48 4.26 4.28 15.07
C ASP A 48 4.43 5.02 13.75
N ALA A 49 4.26 4.33 12.61
CA ALA A 49 4.37 4.92 11.29
C ALA A 49 3.00 5.09 10.60
N PHE A 50 2.88 6.19 9.87
CA PHE A 50 1.76 6.43 8.98
C PHE A 50 2.20 7.19 7.73
N PHE A 51 1.48 6.93 6.64
CA PHE A 51 1.57 7.66 5.40
C PHE A 51 0.23 8.31 5.11
N MET A 52 0.21 9.64 5.11
CA MET A 52 -0.98 10.44 4.84
C MET A 52 -0.80 11.18 3.51
N THR A 53 -1.78 11.11 2.62
CA THR A 53 -1.68 11.76 1.30
C THR A 53 -3.04 12.11 0.70
N ARG A 54 -3.01 12.80 -0.44
CA ARG A 54 -4.15 13.16 -1.27
C ARG A 54 -4.27 12.17 -2.42
N SER A 55 -5.42 11.56 -2.64
CA SER A 55 -5.60 10.42 -3.55
C SER A 55 -5.33 10.78 -5.03
N GLY A 56 -5.77 11.94 -5.50
CA GLY A 56 -5.63 12.48 -6.86
C GLY A 56 -5.02 13.90 -6.93
N GLY A 57 -4.61 14.46 -5.80
CA GLY A 57 -4.16 15.84 -5.64
C GLY A 57 -2.73 15.95 -5.10
N PHE A 58 -2.31 17.19 -4.90
CA PHE A 58 -1.02 17.52 -4.29
C PHE A 58 -1.18 17.76 -2.80
N GLN A 59 -0.10 17.46 -2.06
CA GLN A 59 -0.05 17.62 -0.61
C GLN A 59 -0.23 19.10 -0.23
N ASP A 60 -1.22 19.43 0.61
CA ASP A 60 -1.49 20.79 1.12
C ASP A 60 -1.46 20.91 2.66
N SER A 61 -1.45 19.79 3.38
CA SER A 61 -1.32 19.73 4.85
C SER A 61 0.13 19.50 5.31
N PRO A 62 0.55 20.00 6.49
CA PRO A 62 1.83 19.64 7.10
C PRO A 62 1.89 18.18 7.56
N TRP A 63 0.75 17.50 7.75
CA TRP A 63 0.70 16.11 8.20
C TRP A 63 0.89 15.09 7.07
N HIS A 64 0.80 15.57 5.84
CA HIS A 64 1.05 14.79 4.64
C HIS A 64 2.48 14.28 4.54
N GLY A 65 2.60 13.06 4.03
CA GLY A 65 3.85 12.33 3.87
C GLY A 65 3.96 11.14 4.81
N LEU A 66 5.12 10.49 4.77
CA LEU A 66 5.52 9.44 5.68
C LEU A 66 6.05 10.06 6.97
N ARG A 67 5.48 9.63 8.08
CA ARG A 67 5.92 9.96 9.43
C ARG A 67 6.11 8.67 10.22
N ALA A 68 7.15 8.64 11.05
CA ALA A 68 7.39 7.59 12.03
C ALA A 68 8.11 8.19 13.24
N ALA A 69 8.02 7.59 14.43
CA ALA A 69 8.68 8.10 15.64
C ALA A 69 8.50 9.62 15.88
N LYS A 70 7.32 10.17 15.54
CA LYS A 70 6.97 11.61 15.61
C LYS A 70 7.79 12.54 14.71
N ARG A 71 8.43 12.01 13.66
CA ARG A 71 9.24 12.76 12.70
C ARG A 71 8.74 12.58 11.26
N PRO A 72 8.80 13.61 10.41
CA PRO A 72 8.59 13.46 8.98
C PRO A 72 9.86 12.88 8.32
N TYR A 73 9.67 12.03 7.30
CA TYR A 73 10.77 11.41 6.53
C TYR A 73 10.67 11.66 5.01
N PHE A 74 9.45 11.75 4.51
CA PHE A 74 9.18 11.87 3.09
C PHE A 74 7.86 12.60 2.90
N LYS A 75 7.82 13.68 2.11
CA LYS A 75 6.56 14.33 1.75
C LYS A 75 5.91 13.59 0.59
N ASP A 76 6.66 13.49 -0.50
CA ASP A 76 6.09 13.18 -1.80
C ASP A 76 7.17 13.03 -2.89
N PHE A 77 6.78 12.76 -4.14
CA PHE A 77 7.63 12.97 -5.30
C PHE A 77 6.88 13.56 -6.50
N ILE A 78 7.63 14.19 -7.39
CA ILE A 78 7.17 14.60 -8.72
C ILE A 78 7.65 13.56 -9.72
N LEU A 79 6.75 13.11 -10.59
CA LEU A 79 7.01 12.06 -11.58
C LEU A 79 6.87 12.61 -12.99
N PHE A 80 7.92 12.43 -13.78
CA PHE A 80 7.90 12.68 -15.22
C PHE A 80 8.08 11.37 -15.99
N ALA A 81 7.37 11.25 -17.10
CA ALA A 81 7.52 10.19 -18.08
C ALA A 81 7.83 10.81 -19.44
N ASP A 82 8.98 10.45 -20.02
CA ASP A 82 9.44 10.96 -21.32
C ASP A 82 9.47 12.50 -21.38
N GLY A 83 9.86 13.13 -20.25
CA GLY A 83 9.95 14.58 -20.09
C GLY A 83 8.61 15.29 -19.81
N LYS A 84 7.49 14.57 -19.79
CA LYS A 84 6.17 15.14 -19.44
C LYS A 84 5.85 14.87 -17.98
N LEU A 85 5.37 15.91 -17.29
CA LEU A 85 4.85 15.77 -15.92
C LEU A 85 3.62 14.87 -15.93
N LEU A 86 3.58 13.86 -15.06
CA LEU A 86 2.36 13.13 -14.79
C LEU A 86 1.52 13.92 -13.78
N ASP A 87 0.52 14.63 -14.30
CA ASP A 87 -0.41 15.39 -13.47
C ASP A 87 -1.39 14.45 -12.76
N ARG A 88 -1.39 14.48 -11.44
CA ARG A 88 -2.23 13.63 -10.58
C ARG A 88 -3.71 13.82 -10.80
N GLN A 89 -4.13 15.01 -11.24
CA GLN A 89 -5.53 15.27 -11.53
C GLN A 89 -6.03 14.46 -12.73
N THR A 90 -5.13 13.96 -13.58
CA THR A 90 -5.49 13.08 -14.71
C THR A 90 -5.59 11.61 -14.31
N ALA A 91 -5.22 11.25 -13.08
CA ALA A 91 -5.17 9.86 -12.66
C ALA A 91 -6.57 9.31 -12.35
N LEU A 92 -6.82 8.07 -12.77
CA LEU A 92 -7.86 7.23 -12.21
C LEU A 92 -7.31 6.62 -10.92
N VAL A 93 -8.02 6.78 -9.81
CA VAL A 93 -7.51 6.38 -8.50
C VAL A 93 -8.30 5.20 -7.96
N THR A 94 -7.59 4.17 -7.50
CA THR A 94 -8.17 3.06 -6.72
C THR A 94 -7.61 3.10 -5.31
N GLU A 95 -8.47 3.33 -4.34
CA GLU A 95 -8.17 3.28 -2.92
C GLU A 95 -8.64 1.94 -2.35
N ARG A 96 -7.76 1.28 -1.61
CA ARG A 96 -8.08 0.14 -0.76
C ARG A 96 -7.47 0.34 0.63
N PRO A 97 -7.91 -0.42 1.64
CA PRO A 97 -7.31 -0.36 2.98
C PRO A 97 -5.80 -0.63 3.02
N ASP A 98 -5.27 -1.39 2.06
CA ASP A 98 -3.88 -1.83 1.99
C ASP A 98 -3.00 -1.03 1.00
N PHE A 99 -3.61 -0.31 0.06
CA PHE A 99 -2.85 0.47 -0.92
C PHE A 99 -3.66 1.58 -1.60
N LEU A 100 -2.94 2.52 -2.22
CA LEU A 100 -3.45 3.51 -3.15
C LEU A 100 -2.82 3.29 -4.53
N VAL A 101 -3.63 3.14 -5.58
CA VAL A 101 -3.16 3.11 -6.97
C VAL A 101 -3.61 4.38 -7.68
N ARG A 102 -2.67 5.05 -8.35
CA ARG A 102 -2.95 6.10 -9.34
C ARG A 102 -2.59 5.56 -10.72
N GLU A 103 -3.58 5.32 -11.56
CA GLU A 103 -3.39 4.95 -12.95
C GLU A 103 -3.48 6.19 -13.83
N TYR A 104 -2.58 6.32 -14.80
CA TYR A 104 -2.56 7.38 -15.80
C TYR A 104 -2.85 6.74 -17.16
N PRO A 105 -4.13 6.60 -17.57
CA PRO A 105 -4.52 5.79 -18.73
C PRO A 105 -3.86 6.24 -20.03
N ASP A 106 -3.78 7.55 -20.25
CA ASP A 106 -3.15 8.17 -21.43
C ASP A 106 -1.67 7.81 -21.58
N TYR A 107 -1.02 7.50 -20.45
CA TYR A 107 0.38 7.12 -20.38
C TYR A 107 0.56 5.59 -20.21
N GLY A 108 -0.49 4.84 -19.87
CA GLY A 108 -0.39 3.42 -19.54
C GLY A 108 0.58 3.16 -18.38
N ILE A 109 0.59 4.06 -17.38
CA ILE A 109 1.46 4.04 -16.20
C ILE A 109 0.59 3.89 -14.95
N SER A 110 1.04 3.11 -13.98
CA SER A 110 0.43 3.02 -12.65
C SER A 110 1.46 3.35 -11.58
N VAL A 111 0.99 3.96 -10.50
CA VAL A 111 1.78 4.23 -9.30
C VAL A 111 1.03 3.70 -8.09
N THR A 112 1.58 2.67 -7.46
CA THR A 112 1.00 2.03 -6.28
C THR A 112 1.78 2.43 -5.04
N TRP A 113 1.06 2.83 -4.00
CA TRP A 113 1.59 3.19 -2.69
C TRP A 113 1.08 2.20 -1.65
N SER A 114 1.97 1.67 -0.83
CA SER A 114 1.60 0.83 0.32
C SER A 114 2.58 1.03 1.46
N ILE A 115 2.08 0.94 2.70
CA ILE A 115 2.94 0.83 3.87
C ILE A 115 3.12 -0.65 4.20
N LEU A 116 4.36 -1.05 4.48
CA LEU A 116 4.70 -2.43 4.82
C LEU A 116 4.71 -2.58 6.34
N ASP A 117 3.70 -3.27 6.87
CA ASP A 117 3.51 -3.50 8.31
C ASP A 117 4.78 -4.02 9.01
N THR A 118 5.55 -4.90 8.36
CA THR A 118 6.68 -5.60 9.00
C THR A 118 8.01 -4.87 8.91
N SER A 119 8.18 -3.93 7.97
CA SER A 119 9.47 -3.27 7.70
C SER A 119 9.44 -1.76 7.90
N ARG A 120 8.31 -1.21 8.36
CA ARG A 120 8.10 0.24 8.55
C ARG A 120 8.52 1.05 7.32
N ALA A 121 8.21 0.53 6.15
CA ALA A 121 8.64 1.10 4.88
C ALA A 121 7.43 1.55 4.07
N LEU A 122 7.56 2.71 3.42
CA LEU A 122 6.66 3.11 2.34
C LEU A 122 7.19 2.51 1.04
N ALA A 123 6.43 1.60 0.45
CA ALA A 123 6.69 1.10 -0.88
C ALA A 123 5.96 1.96 -1.91
N VAL A 124 6.70 2.37 -2.95
CA VAL A 124 6.14 3.02 -4.14
C VAL A 124 6.56 2.21 -5.34
N GLN A 125 5.59 1.61 -6.02
CA GLN A 125 5.80 0.84 -7.24
C GLN A 125 5.31 1.65 -8.42
N ILE A 126 6.17 1.81 -9.43
CA ILE A 126 5.83 2.49 -10.69
C ILE A 126 5.91 1.44 -11.79
N GLU A 127 4.80 1.21 -12.48
CA GLU A 127 4.74 0.28 -13.60
C GLU A 127 4.35 0.99 -14.88
N SER A 128 4.81 0.46 -16.01
CA SER A 128 4.47 0.98 -17.32
C SER A 128 4.24 -0.16 -18.29
N LYS A 129 3.17 -0.05 -19.09
CA LYS A 129 2.87 -1.02 -20.15
C LYS A 129 3.90 -1.00 -21.30
N ARG A 130 4.78 0.00 -21.34
CA ARG A 130 5.82 0.19 -22.36
C ARG A 130 7.12 0.70 -21.74
N ALA A 131 8.25 0.48 -22.41
CA ALA A 131 9.50 1.10 -22.00
C ALA A 131 9.38 2.63 -22.05
N ARG A 132 9.79 3.31 -20.97
CA ARG A 132 9.74 4.77 -20.82
C ARG A 132 10.93 5.27 -20.04
N LYS A 133 11.30 6.53 -20.25
CA LYS A 133 12.28 7.21 -19.41
C LYS A 133 11.55 7.88 -18.25
N PHE A 134 11.84 7.43 -17.04
CA PHE A 134 11.30 8.04 -15.83
C PHE A 134 12.29 9.03 -15.22
N GLN A 135 11.74 10.13 -14.69
CA GLN A 135 12.43 11.01 -13.78
C GLN A 135 11.57 11.17 -12.53
N ILE A 136 12.16 10.88 -11.37
CA ILE A 136 11.52 10.95 -10.06
C ILE A 136 12.26 12.01 -9.26
N ILE A 137 11.55 13.03 -8.80
CA ILE A 137 12.11 14.10 -7.97
C ILE A 137 11.50 13.95 -6.57
N PRO A 138 12.22 13.35 -5.62
CA PRO A 138 11.71 13.17 -4.27
C PRO A 138 11.67 14.51 -3.52
N ILE A 139 10.62 14.70 -2.73
CA ILE A 139 10.42 15.79 -1.80
C ILE A 139 10.58 15.19 -0.41
N LEU A 140 11.80 15.23 0.10
CA LEU A 140 12.14 14.69 1.41
C LEU A 140 11.85 15.74 2.49
N GLU A 141 11.28 15.30 3.60
CA GLU A 141 11.16 16.10 4.81
C GLU A 141 11.91 15.36 5.90
N GLY A 142 12.78 16.02 6.67
CA GLY A 142 13.32 15.45 7.90
C GLY A 142 14.13 14.14 7.75
N GLY A 143 15.43 14.24 7.99
CA GLY A 143 16.32 13.07 8.11
C GLY A 143 17.77 13.46 8.04
N THR A 144 18.16 14.57 8.68
CA THR A 144 19.52 15.11 8.58
C THR A 144 20.50 14.45 9.55
N LYS A 145 20.08 13.44 10.31
CA LYS A 145 20.90 12.79 11.33
C LYS A 145 21.00 11.28 11.05
N PRO A 146 22.23 10.72 10.94
CA PRO A 146 22.45 9.30 10.66
C PRO A 146 21.72 8.31 11.61
N GLY A 147 21.47 8.69 12.86
CA GLY A 147 20.74 7.86 13.83
C GLY A 147 19.26 7.62 13.49
N ASP A 148 18.68 8.43 12.61
CA ASP A 148 17.27 8.34 12.24
C ASP A 148 16.99 7.12 11.33
N PHE A 149 18.02 6.64 10.61
CA PHE A 149 17.93 5.46 9.73
C PHE A 149 18.35 4.16 10.44
N GLN A 150 19.02 4.25 11.59
CA GLN A 150 19.53 3.09 12.33
C GLN A 150 18.45 2.39 13.18
N GLN A 151 17.33 3.05 13.47
CA GLN A 151 16.23 2.49 14.29
C GLN A 151 15.24 1.62 13.50
N LEU A 152 15.30 1.63 12.17
CA LEU A 152 14.42 0.85 11.30
C LEU A 152 14.97 -0.56 10.98
N GLY A 153 16.19 -0.87 11.43
CA GLY A 153 16.89 -2.13 11.15
C GLY A 153 17.00 -3.08 12.36
N ARG A 154 16.07 -3.01 13.31
CA ARG A 154 16.00 -3.94 14.46
C ARG A 154 14.67 -4.65 14.52
#